data_AF-A0A3D5UV58-F1
#
_entry.id   AF-A0A3D5UV58-F1
#
_cell.length_a   1.000
_cell.length_b   1.000
_cell.length_c   1.000
_cell.angle_alpha   90.00
_cell.angle_beta   90.00
_cell.angle_gamma   90.00
#
_symmetry.space_group_name_H-M   'P 1'
#
loop_
_entity.id
_entity.type
_entity.pdbx_description
1 polymer ?
#
loop_
_entity_poly.entity_id
_entity_poly.type
_entity_poly.pdbx_seq_one_letter_code
_entity_poly.pdbx_strand_id
1 'polypeptide(L)'
;DKTIMVWREQGLGDDLIFSTCYSDLIARAGHVIIETDARLVPLYQRTWPQATVRAETLASTGLGNYGEVDFDLTAPAGLVAAQLRRNLGAFPDHIEGLQP
;
A
#
# COMPACT_ATOMS: atom_id res chain seq x y z
N ASP A 1 11.07 13.27 -6.86
CA ASP A 1 10.73 11.98 -6.23
C ASP A 1 10.15 12.19 -4.86
N LYS A 2 9.06 11.48 -4.53
CA LYS A 2 8.33 11.61 -3.26
C LYS A 2 8.06 10.22 -2.69
N THR A 3 8.15 10.10 -1.37
CA THR A 3 7.82 8.87 -0.63
C THR A 3 6.35 8.91 -0.21
N ILE A 4 5.59 7.88 -0.58
CA ILE A 4 4.18 7.73 -0.18
C ILE A 4 4.02 6.55 0.78
N MET A 5 3.33 6.77 1.89
CA MET A 5 2.89 5.71 2.79
C MET A 5 1.43 5.37 2.56
N VAL A 6 1.16 4.12 2.23
CA VAL A 6 -0.19 3.59 2.04
C VAL A 6 -0.53 2.67 3.20
N TRP A 7 -1.64 2.94 3.85
CA TRP A 7 -2.11 2.16 4.99
C TRP A 7 -3.35 1.34 4.61
N ARG A 8 -3.39 0.12 5.13
CA ARG A 8 -4.49 -0.82 5.00
C ARG A 8 -5.80 -0.27 5.57
N GLU A 9 -6.91 -0.83 5.11
CA GLU A 9 -8.24 -0.52 5.64
C GLU A 9 -8.84 -1.71 6.40
N GLN A 10 -10.17 -1.71 6.57
CA GLN A 10 -10.91 -2.63 7.45
C GLN A 10 -10.72 -4.10 7.05
N GLY A 11 -10.15 -4.90 7.96
CA GLY A 11 -10.03 -6.36 7.77
C GLY A 11 -8.92 -6.80 6.80
N LEU A 12 -8.67 -8.11 6.74
CA LEU A 12 -7.63 -8.70 5.89
C LEU A 12 -8.04 -8.78 4.41
N GLY A 13 -9.33 -8.93 4.13
CA GLY A 13 -9.86 -9.06 2.78
C GLY A 13 -9.56 -7.82 1.95
N ASP A 14 -9.86 -6.64 2.50
CA ASP A 14 -9.61 -5.36 1.84
C ASP A 14 -8.12 -5.13 1.61
N ASP A 15 -7.26 -5.47 2.59
CA ASP A 15 -5.81 -5.37 2.46
C ASP A 15 -5.29 -6.19 1.26
N LEU A 16 -5.71 -7.46 1.16
CA LEU A 16 -5.38 -8.33 0.04
C LEU A 16 -5.92 -7.78 -1.30
N ILE A 17 -7.17 -7.33 -1.35
CA ILE A 17 -7.79 -6.79 -2.57
C ILE A 17 -7.04 -5.55 -3.05
N PHE A 18 -6.74 -4.60 -2.16
CA PHE A 18 -6.08 -3.36 -2.54
C PHE A 18 -4.59 -3.54 -2.84
N SER A 19 -3.95 -4.59 -2.30
CA SER A 19 -2.56 -4.91 -2.59
C SER A 19 -2.27 -5.19 -4.07
N THR A 20 -3.31 -5.54 -4.85
CA THR A 20 -3.23 -5.66 -6.32
C THR A 20 -2.81 -4.38 -7.05
N CYS A 21 -2.80 -3.26 -6.34
CA CYS A 21 -2.41 -1.95 -6.86
C CYS A 21 -0.97 -1.55 -6.45
N TYR A 22 -0.29 -2.29 -5.57
CA TYR A 22 1.01 -1.87 -5.05
C TYR A 22 2.13 -1.92 -6.09
N SER A 23 2.15 -2.91 -6.99
CA SER A 23 3.14 -2.94 -8.08
C SER A 23 3.04 -1.70 -8.98
N ASP A 24 1.81 -1.29 -9.33
CA ASP A 24 1.57 -0.08 -10.13
C ASP A 24 1.95 1.21 -9.37
N LEU A 25 1.73 1.23 -8.05
CA LEU A 25 2.12 2.36 -7.22
C LEU A 25 3.64 2.48 -7.10
N ILE A 26 4.33 1.36 -6.87
CA ILE A 26 5.80 1.28 -6.78
C ILE A 26 6.42 1.76 -8.09
N ALA A 27 5.83 1.43 -9.24
CA ALA A 27 6.31 1.89 -10.55
C ALA A 27 6.16 3.41 -10.78
N ARG A 28 5.33 4.10 -9.97
CA ARG A 28 5.00 5.54 -10.15
C ARG A 28 5.59 6.45 -9.08
N ALA A 29 5.79 5.94 -7.87
CA ALA A 29 6.32 6.69 -6.74
C ALA A 29 7.84 6.66 -6.69
N GLY A 30 8.46 7.60 -5.98
CA GLY A 30 9.90 7.55 -5.70
C GLY A 30 10.24 6.44 -4.71
N HIS A 31 9.38 6.27 -3.69
CA HIS A 31 9.42 5.15 -2.75
C HIS A 31 8.03 4.89 -2.19
N VAL A 32 7.74 3.62 -1.85
CA VAL A 32 6.46 3.22 -1.26
C VAL A 32 6.70 2.58 0.10
N ILE A 33 5.98 3.08 1.10
CA ILE A 33 5.85 2.45 2.41
C ILE A 33 4.45 1.82 2.46
N ILE A 34 4.37 0.53 2.80
CA ILE A 34 3.13 -0.22 2.95
C ILE A 34 2.94 -0.53 4.43
N GLU A 35 1.91 0.06 5.03
CA GLU A 35 1.43 -0.29 6.36
C GLU A 35 0.26 -1.27 6.24
N THR A 36 0.49 -2.52 6.66
CA THR A 36 -0.43 -3.66 6.50
C THR A 36 -0.67 -4.37 7.83
N ASP A 37 -1.56 -5.34 7.86
CA ASP A 37 -1.75 -6.20 9.02
C ASP A 37 -0.44 -6.94 9.32
N ALA A 38 -0.06 -7.03 10.61
CA ALA A 38 1.20 -7.66 11.01
C ALA A 38 1.36 -9.10 10.46
N ARG A 39 0.25 -9.83 10.24
CA ARG A 39 0.25 -11.18 9.66
C ARG A 39 0.67 -11.20 8.18
N LEU A 40 0.44 -10.11 7.45
CA LEU A 40 0.74 -9.99 6.02
C LEU A 40 2.12 -9.38 5.75
N VAL A 41 2.76 -8.74 6.73
CA VAL A 41 4.09 -8.12 6.57
C VAL A 41 5.10 -9.05 5.91
N PRO A 42 5.32 -10.30 6.36
CA PRO A 42 6.33 -11.16 5.73
C PRO A 42 6.00 -11.48 4.26
N LEU A 43 4.72 -11.67 3.95
CA LEU A 43 4.23 -11.97 2.60
C LEU A 43 4.47 -10.79 1.66
N TYR A 44 4.13 -9.59 2.12
CA TYR A 44 4.26 -8.36 1.33
C TYR A 44 5.73 -7.97 1.15
N GLN A 45 6.61 -8.21 2.15
CA GLN A 45 8.06 -8.02 1.99
C GLN A 45 8.65 -8.92 0.91
N ARG A 46 8.21 -10.19 0.83
CA ARG A 46 8.65 -11.10 -0.24
C ARG A 46 8.11 -10.69 -1.61
N THR A 47 6.87 -10.21 -1.65
CA THR A 47 6.20 -9.81 -2.88
C THR A 47 6.77 -8.51 -3.45
N TRP A 48 7.03 -7.52 -2.59
CA TRP A 48 7.53 -6.20 -2.95
C TRP A 48 8.80 -5.85 -2.18
N PRO A 49 9.94 -6.48 -2.49
CA PRO A 49 11.20 -6.20 -1.81
C PRO A 49 11.73 -4.78 -2.05
N GLN A 50 11.18 -4.07 -3.04
CA GLN A 50 11.51 -2.67 -3.33
C GLN A 50 10.78 -1.67 -2.42
N ALA A 51 9.72 -2.11 -1.73
CA ALA A 51 8.94 -1.27 -0.83
C ALA A 51 9.38 -1.49 0.62
N THR A 52 9.20 -0.47 1.46
CA THR A 52 9.26 -0.66 2.91
C THR A 52 7.92 -1.19 3.37
N VAL A 53 7.87 -2.40 3.92
CA VAL A 53 6.63 -2.98 4.43
C VAL A 53 6.73 -3.14 5.93
N ARG A 54 5.74 -2.60 6.66
CA ARG A 54 5.65 -2.67 8.12
C ARG A 54 4.22 -2.88 8.59
N ALA A 55 4.08 -3.27 9.85
CA ALA A 55 2.77 -3.37 10.48
C ALA A 55 2.14 -1.98 10.60
N GLU A 56 0.81 -1.91 10.49
CA GLU A 56 0.07 -0.67 10.68
C GLU A 56 0.40 -0.03 12.02
N THR A 57 0.70 1.27 11.98
CA THR A 57 0.79 2.07 13.18
C THR A 57 -0.64 2.56 13.41
N LEU A 58 -1.36 2.06 14.42
CA LEU A 58 -2.78 2.39 14.71
C LEU A 58 -3.08 3.89 14.98
N ALA A 59 -2.16 4.77 14.61
CA ALA A 59 -2.23 6.22 14.51
C ALA A 59 -2.60 6.73 13.09
N SER A 60 -2.84 5.86 12.09
CA SER A 60 -3.03 6.24 10.66
C SER A 60 -4.23 7.14 10.32
N THR A 61 -5.01 7.59 11.31
CA THR A 61 -6.11 8.54 11.14
C THR A 61 -5.65 9.99 11.30
N GLY A 62 -4.75 10.43 10.41
CA GLY A 62 -4.41 11.85 10.21
C GLY A 62 -3.07 12.30 10.79
N LEU A 63 -2.45 13.28 10.11
CA LEU A 63 -1.11 13.82 10.40
C LEU A 63 -0.91 14.31 11.84
N GLY A 64 -1.99 14.67 12.56
CA GLY A 64 -1.90 15.21 13.92
C GLY A 64 -1.45 14.21 14.99
N ASN A 65 -1.48 12.90 14.69
CA ASN A 65 -1.06 11.83 15.61
C ASN A 65 0.29 11.21 15.24
N TYR A 66 0.88 11.61 14.12
CA TYR A 66 2.20 11.16 13.74
C TYR A 66 3.26 12.04 14.41
N GLY A 67 4.26 11.40 15.03
CA GLY A 67 5.47 12.08 15.49
C GLY A 67 6.37 12.42 14.30
N GLU A 68 7.64 12.01 14.36
CA GLU A 68 8.49 12.03 13.17
C GLU A 68 7.98 11.02 12.12
N VAL A 69 7.91 11.44 10.86
CA VAL A 69 7.43 10.63 9.73
C VAL A 69 8.53 10.42 8.70
N ASP A 70 8.45 9.29 8.00
CA ASP A 70 9.37 8.87 6.94
C ASP A 70 8.74 8.93 5.53
N PHE A 71 7.61 9.64 5.39
CA PHE A 71 6.90 9.83 4.13
C PHE A 71 6.56 11.30 3.88
N ASP A 72 6.46 11.67 2.60
CA ASP A 72 5.99 12.99 2.18
C ASP A 72 4.46 13.05 2.06
N LEU A 73 3.85 11.91 1.70
CA LEU A 73 2.42 11.78 1.40
C LEU A 73 1.87 10.51 2.05
N THR A 74 0.59 10.51 2.38
CA THR A 74 -0.10 9.30 2.83
C THR A 74 -1.52 9.19 2.26
N ALA A 75 -1.99 7.97 2.06
CA ALA A 75 -3.33 7.68 1.61
C ALA A 75 -3.81 6.30 2.11
N PRO A 76 -5.13 6.11 2.33
CA PRO A 76 -5.68 4.77 2.48
C PRO A 76 -5.51 3.95 1.19
N ALA A 77 -5.32 2.64 1.32
CA ALA A 77 -5.15 1.73 0.20
C ALA A 77 -6.32 1.77 -0.80
N GLY A 78 -7.56 1.92 -0.33
CA GLY A 78 -8.74 2.05 -1.18
C GLY A 78 -8.76 3.34 -1.98
N LEU A 79 -8.19 4.44 -1.50
CA LEU A 79 -8.04 5.66 -2.31
C LEU A 79 -7.04 5.43 -3.44
N VAL A 80 -5.92 4.75 -3.17
CA VAL A 80 -4.95 4.37 -4.20
C VAL A 80 -5.63 3.47 -5.24
N ALA A 81 -6.36 2.44 -4.80
CA ALA A 81 -7.10 1.56 -5.69
C ALA A 81 -8.14 2.33 -6.52
N ALA A 82 -8.91 3.23 -5.92
CA ALA A 82 -9.89 4.06 -6.63
C ALA A 82 -9.23 4.98 -7.69
N GLN A 83 -7.99 5.42 -7.47
CA GLN A 83 -7.24 6.22 -8.45
C GLN A 83 -6.65 5.36 -9.59
N LEU A 84 -6.17 4.16 -9.29
CA LEU A 84 -5.52 3.25 -10.23
C LEU A 84 -6.49 2.33 -10.98
N ARG A 85 -7.69 2.11 -10.43
CA ARG A 85 -8.75 1.24 -10.97
C ARG A 85 -10.05 2.03 -11.23
N ARG A 86 -9.92 3.26 -11.74
CA ARG A 86 -11.05 4.19 -11.98
C ARG A 86 -12.14 3.65 -12.93
N ASN A 87 -11.78 2.75 -13.83
CA ASN A 87 -12.70 2.14 -14.79
C ASN A 87 -12.23 0.73 -15.14
N LEU A 88 -13.08 -0.07 -15.79
CA LEU A 88 -12.79 -1.46 -16.13
C LEU A 88 -11.51 -1.62 -16.98
N GLY A 89 -11.22 -0.68 -17.88
CA GLY A 89 -10.00 -0.71 -18.70
C GLY A 89 -8.72 -0.36 -17.95
N ALA A 90 -8.81 0.07 -16.70
CA ALA A 90 -7.64 0.38 -15.86
C ALA A 90 -7.17 -0.84 -15.03
N PHE A 91 -7.90 -1.96 -15.09
CA PHE A 91 -7.44 -3.22 -14.54
C PHE A 91 -6.43 -3.85 -15.51
N PRO A 92 -5.26 -4.31 -15.03
CA PRO A 92 -4.30 -4.99 -15.88
C PRO A 92 -4.84 -6.37 -16.30
N ASP A 93 -4.48 -6.83 -17.49
CA ASP A 93 -4.81 -8.18 -17.96
C ASP A 93 -4.21 -9.28 -17.08
N HIS A 94 -3.12 -8.95 -16.38
CA HIS A 94 -2.42 -9.83 -15.45
C HIS A 94 -2.01 -9.07 -14.18
N ILE A 95 -2.25 -9.68 -13.02
CA ILE A 95 -1.77 -9.19 -11.73
C ILE A 95 -0.69 -10.16 -11.27
N GLU A 96 0.51 -9.64 -10.96
CA GLU A 96 1.52 -10.45 -10.28
C GLU A 96 0.99 -10.90 -8.91
N GLY A 97 0.90 -12.21 -8.72
CA GLY A 97 0.39 -12.79 -7.49
C GLY A 97 1.32 -12.51 -6.30
N LEU A 98 0.75 -12.58 -5.10
CA LEU A 98 1.50 -12.55 -3.85
C LEU A 98 2.50 -13.72 -3.82
N GLN A 99 3.72 -13.45 -3.34
CA GLN A 99 4.82 -14.40 -3.31
C GLN A 99 4.90 -15.07 -1.92
N PRO A 100 4.39 -16.30 -1.75
CA PRO A 100 4.28 -16.96 -0.45
C PRO A 100 5.63 -17.34 0.17
#